data_AF-A0AAV4HSV4-F1
#
_entry.id   AF-A0AAV4HSV4-F1
#
_cell.length_a   1.000
_cell.length_b   1.000
_cell.length_c   1.000
_cell.angle_alpha   90.00
_cell.angle_beta   90.00
_cell.angle_gamma   90.00
#
_symmetry.space_group_name_H-M   'P 1'
#
loop_
_entity.id
_entity.type
_entity.pdbx_description
1 polymer ?
#
loop_
_entity_poly.entity_id
_entity_poly.type
_entity_poly.pdbx_seq_one_letter_code
_entity_poly.pdbx_strand_id
1 'polypeptide(L)'
;MIQFCEQHDMSVINTHFKQPKRRLYTWTSPGDVTRNQIDYLAKNSRFKNAVSKCKTYPGADIGSDHAPVIMKINIKLKIPRRKSTKAAKYDVSQLKNEELQKKYAVEVKNRFEFLM
;
A
#
# COMPACT_ATOMS: atom_id res chain seq x y z
N MET A 1 2.35 -14.48 21.32
CA MET A 1 2.66 -14.40 19.88
C MET A 1 2.15 -15.61 19.10
N ILE A 2 2.62 -16.83 19.40
CA ILE A 2 2.23 -18.05 18.64
C ILE A 2 0.72 -18.27 18.67
N GLN A 3 0.11 -18.29 19.86
CA GLN A 3 -1.34 -18.45 20.02
C GLN A 3 -2.15 -17.38 19.27
N PHE A 4 -1.69 -16.13 19.28
CA PHE A 4 -2.31 -15.05 18.51
C PHE A 4 -2.23 -15.31 17.00
N CYS A 5 -1.06 -15.75 16.51
CA CYS A 5 -0.90 -16.06 15.09
C CYS A 5 -1.79 -17.23 14.67
N GLU A 6 -1.93 -18.25 15.51
CA GLU A 6 -2.83 -19.39 15.28
C GLU A 6 -4.29 -18.95 15.25
N GLN A 7 -4.74 -18.17 16.24
CA GLN A 7 -6.13 -17.67 16.32
C GLN A 7 -6.53 -16.79 15.14
N HIS A 8 -5.59 -16.06 14.54
CA HIS A 8 -5.85 -15.10 13.45
C HIS A 8 -5.37 -15.56 12.07
N ASP A 9 -5.05 -16.85 11.90
CA ASP A 9 -4.52 -17.42 10.67
C ASP A 9 -3.35 -16.58 10.09
N MET A 10 -2.32 -16.40 10.90
CA MET A 10 -1.08 -15.72 10.55
C MET A 10 0.10 -16.69 10.58
N SER A 11 1.00 -16.51 9.62
CA SER A 11 2.26 -17.23 9.51
C SER A 11 3.43 -16.38 10.02
N VAL A 12 4.32 -16.96 10.82
CA VAL A 12 5.52 -16.28 11.37
C VAL A 12 6.67 -16.36 10.37
N ILE A 13 6.75 -15.39 9.47
CA ILE A 13 7.45 -15.49 8.19
C ILE A 13 8.98 -15.63 8.30
N ASN A 14 9.63 -15.01 9.28
CA ASN A 14 11.09 -15.13 9.46
C ASN A 14 11.55 -16.54 9.86
N THR A 15 10.63 -17.46 10.18
CA THR A 15 10.94 -18.88 10.42
C THR A 15 10.77 -19.77 9.18
N HIS A 16 10.15 -19.27 8.10
CA HIS A 16 9.82 -20.07 6.91
C HIS A 16 11.00 -20.28 5.96
N PHE A 17 12.02 -19.43 6.04
CA PHE A 17 13.17 -19.47 5.14
C PHE A 17 14.38 -20.05 5.85
N LYS A 18 15.03 -21.05 5.22
CA LYS A 18 16.31 -21.55 5.72
C LYS A 18 17.37 -20.45 5.59
N GLN A 19 17.86 -19.96 6.73
CA GLN A 19 18.94 -18.98 6.82
C GLN A 19 20.15 -19.58 7.54
N PRO A 20 21.37 -19.12 7.24
CA PRO A 20 22.55 -19.50 8.03
C PRO A 20 22.41 -18.97 9.46
N LYS A 21 22.96 -19.70 10.45
CA LYS A 21 22.86 -19.37 11.88
C LYS A 21 23.19 -17.90 12.20
N ARG A 22 24.19 -17.33 11.52
CA ARG A 22 24.59 -15.91 11.63
C ARG A 22 23.52 -14.88 11.22
N ARG A 23 22.37 -15.30 10.69
CA ARG A 23 21.26 -14.42 10.28
C ARG A 23 19.94 -14.73 10.99
N LEU A 24 19.95 -15.57 12.03
CA LEU A 24 18.74 -15.96 12.76
C LEU A 24 18.46 -15.06 13.96
N TYR A 25 19.49 -14.53 14.61
CA TYR A 25 19.32 -13.65 15.76
C TYR A 25 18.77 -12.28 15.35
N THR A 26 17.99 -11.66 16.22
CA THR A 26 17.46 -10.30 16.09
C THR A 26 17.85 -9.41 17.25
N TRP A 27 18.47 -9.98 18.28
CA TRP A 27 18.94 -9.28 19.47
C TRP A 27 20.24 -9.89 19.97
N THR A 28 21.12 -9.05 20.51
CA THR A 28 22.42 -9.42 21.07
C THR A 28 22.57 -8.83 22.48
N SER A 29 22.94 -9.63 23.46
CA SER A 29 23.15 -9.13 24.82
C SER A 29 24.34 -8.16 24.87
N PRO A 30 24.37 -7.25 25.87
CA PRO A 30 25.58 -6.47 26.16
C PRO A 30 26.81 -7.39 26.26
N GLY A 31 27.92 -6.98 25.64
CA GLY A 31 29.15 -7.76 25.57
C GLY A 31 29.15 -8.93 24.58
N ASP A 32 28.17 -9.03 23.68
CA ASP A 32 28.08 -10.06 22.61
C ASP A 32 28.10 -11.51 23.14
N VAL A 33 27.60 -11.72 24.38
CA VAL A 33 27.60 -13.02 25.04
C VAL A 33 26.52 -13.95 24.49
N THR A 34 25.32 -13.42 24.28
CA THR A 34 24.15 -14.20 23.86
C THR A 34 23.45 -13.53 22.68
N ARG A 35 22.96 -14.35 21.75
CA ARG A 35 22.19 -13.90 20.59
C ARG A 35 20.88 -14.66 20.51
N ASN A 36 19.76 -13.94 20.45
CA ASN A 36 18.41 -14.50 20.47
C ASN A 36 17.58 -14.02 19.28
N GLN A 37 16.57 -14.78 18.91
CA GLN A 37 15.54 -14.38 17.95
C GLN A 37 14.27 -14.00 18.73
N ILE A 38 14.04 -12.70 18.92
CA ILE A 38 12.90 -12.18 19.69
C ILE A 38 11.97 -11.29 18.86
N ASP A 39 12.42 -10.85 17.69
CA ASP A 39 11.64 -10.03 16.76
C ASP A 39 11.11 -10.88 15.60
N TYR A 40 9.81 -10.75 15.32
CA TYR A 40 9.13 -11.59 14.34
C TYR A 40 8.26 -10.76 13.41
N LEU A 41 8.27 -11.12 12.13
CA LEU A 41 7.34 -10.58 11.14
C LEU A 41 6.27 -11.63 10.84
N ALA A 42 5.03 -11.32 11.19
CA ALA A 42 3.88 -12.17 10.90
C ALA A 42 3.05 -11.60 9.75
N LYS A 43 2.43 -12.49 8.97
CA LYS A 43 1.55 -12.12 7.85
C LYS A 43 0.38 -13.07 7.81
N ASN A 44 -0.80 -12.58 7.39
CA ASN A 44 -1.94 -13.45 7.12
C ASN A 44 -1.52 -14.60 6.17
N SER A 45 -1.82 -15.84 6.59
CA SER A 45 -1.39 -17.08 5.93
C SER A 45 -1.83 -17.14 4.47
N ARG A 46 -2.99 -16.56 4.13
CA ARG A 46 -3.50 -16.50 2.74
C ARG A 46 -2.52 -15.84 1.76
N PHE A 47 -1.64 -14.97 2.26
CA PHE A 47 -0.68 -14.22 1.45
C PHE A 47 0.78 -14.60 1.75
N LYS A 48 1.05 -15.72 2.44
CA LYS A 48 2.42 -16.17 2.74
C LYS A 48 3.26 -16.35 1.47
N ASN A 49 2.65 -16.83 0.39
CA ASN A 49 3.30 -17.05 -0.92
C ASN A 49 3.73 -15.75 -1.63
N ALA A 50 3.20 -14.59 -1.21
CA ALA A 50 3.65 -13.31 -1.72
C ALA A 50 4.99 -12.85 -1.10
N VAL A 51 5.48 -13.52 -0.05
CA VAL A 51 6.79 -13.22 0.52
C VAL A 51 7.86 -13.99 -0.24
N SER A 52 8.85 -13.27 -0.78
CA SER A 52 9.98 -13.87 -1.49
C SER A 52 11.19 -14.12 -0.59
N LYS A 53 11.40 -13.27 0.42
CA LYS A 53 12.50 -13.39 1.38
C LYS A 53 12.08 -12.79 2.72
N CYS A 54 12.54 -13.40 3.82
CA CYS A 54 12.54 -12.79 5.13
C CYS A 54 13.82 -13.20 5.87
N LYS A 55 14.56 -12.22 6.41
CA LYS A 55 15.87 -12.43 7.03
C LYS A 55 16.21 -11.29 7.99
N THR A 56 17.02 -11.56 8.99
CA THR A 56 17.66 -10.51 9.78
C THR A 56 18.78 -9.84 8.98
N TYR A 57 19.07 -8.59 9.31
CA TYR A 57 20.16 -7.79 8.75
C TYR A 57 21.14 -7.30 9.83
N PRO A 58 22.02 -8.18 10.35
CA PRO A 58 22.91 -7.85 11.46
C PRO A 58 24.03 -6.84 11.15
N GLY A 59 24.27 -6.55 9.87
CA GLY A 59 25.26 -5.54 9.46
C GLY A 59 24.67 -4.13 9.34
N ALA A 60 23.47 -3.89 9.87
CA ALA A 60 22.88 -2.57 9.90
C ALA A 60 23.57 -1.73 10.98
N ASP A 61 24.12 -0.57 10.58
CA ASP A 61 24.71 0.39 11.52
C ASP A 61 23.60 1.27 12.10
N ILE A 62 22.94 0.77 13.14
CA ILE A 62 21.77 1.43 13.77
C ILE A 62 21.98 1.75 15.26
N GLY A 63 23.15 1.46 15.82
CA GLY A 63 23.46 1.75 17.23
C GLY A 63 22.56 1.06 18.25
N SER A 64 21.96 -0.08 17.90
CA SER A 64 21.08 -0.87 18.77
C SER A 64 21.64 -2.28 18.97
N ASP A 65 21.31 -2.86 20.11
CA ASP A 65 21.44 -4.29 20.41
C ASP A 65 20.51 -5.17 19.56
N HIS A 66 19.52 -4.58 18.87
CA HIS A 66 18.66 -5.25 17.90
C HIS A 66 19.22 -5.21 16.48
N ALA A 67 19.02 -6.31 15.75
CA ALA A 67 19.27 -6.43 14.33
C ALA A 67 17.94 -6.39 13.56
N PRO A 68 17.77 -5.51 12.55
CA PRO A 68 16.51 -5.36 11.85
C PRO A 68 16.09 -6.64 11.10
N VAL A 69 14.80 -6.97 11.13
CA VAL A 69 14.24 -8.04 10.31
C VAL A 69 13.64 -7.45 9.04
N ILE A 70 14.09 -7.92 7.89
CA ILE A 70 13.68 -7.42 6.58
C ILE A 70 12.86 -8.48 5.87
N MET A 71 11.68 -8.09 5.37
CA MET A 71 10.81 -8.93 4.54
C MET A 71 10.61 -8.29 3.16
N LYS A 72 10.80 -9.08 2.10
CA LYS A 72 10.50 -8.69 0.72
C LYS A 72 9.19 -9.32 0.26
N ILE A 73 8.19 -8.48 -0.03
CA ILE A 73 6.86 -8.90 -0.48
C ILE A 73 6.65 -8.48 -1.93
N ASN A 74 6.15 -9.39 -2.76
CA ASN A 74 5.70 -9.12 -4.11
C ASN A 74 4.16 -9.09 -4.10
N ILE A 75 3.56 -7.93 -4.37
CA ILE A 75 2.10 -7.74 -4.33
C ILE A 75 1.63 -7.23 -5.68
N LYS A 76 0.57 -7.84 -6.22
CA LYS A 76 -0.16 -7.30 -7.37
C LYS A 76 -1.37 -6.52 -6.86
N LEU A 77 -1.31 -5.20 -6.96
CA LEU A 77 -2.41 -4.33 -6.58
C LEU A 77 -3.41 -4.19 -7.73
N LYS A 78 -4.69 -4.18 -7.42
CA LYS A 78 -5.73 -3.83 -8.39
C LYS A 78 -5.72 -2.32 -8.57
N ILE A 79 -5.57 -1.86 -9.82
CA ILE A 79 -5.76 -0.44 -10.14
C ILE A 79 -7.27 -0.16 -10.03
N PRO A 80 -7.71 0.74 -9.13
CA PRO A 80 -9.10 1.14 -9.10
C PRO A 80 -9.43 1.85 -10.41
N ARG A 81 -10.42 1.33 -11.16
CA ARG A 81 -10.96 2.06 -12.30
C ARG A 81 -11.64 3.30 -11.74
N ARG A 82 -11.05 4.48 -11.96
CA ARG A 82 -11.77 5.73 -11.75
C ARG A 82 -13.03 5.63 -12.59
N LYS A 83 -14.21 5.74 -11.98
CA LYS A 83 -15.42 5.95 -12.76
C LYS A 83 -15.15 7.21 -13.57
N SER A 84 -15.09 7.10 -14.90
CA SER A 84 -15.17 8.28 -15.76
C SER A 84 -16.41 9.03 -15.30
N THR A 85 -16.24 10.20 -14.71
CA THR A 85 -17.30 11.19 -14.65
C THR A 85 -17.58 11.51 -16.10
N LYS A 86 -18.52 10.80 -16.72
CA LYS A 86 -19.01 11.19 -18.04
C LYS A 86 -19.45 12.65 -17.85
N ALA A 87 -18.87 13.55 -18.65
CA ALA A 87 -19.35 14.93 -18.69
C ALA A 87 -20.87 14.88 -18.88
N ALA A 88 -21.60 15.71 -18.14
CA ALA A 88 -23.05 15.77 -18.27
C ALA A 88 -23.40 15.97 -19.76
N LYS A 89 -24.22 15.08 -20.32
CA LYS A 89 -24.77 15.29 -21.65
C LYS A 89 -25.95 16.25 -21.50
N TYR A 90 -25.78 17.48 -21.93
CA TYR A 90 -26.88 18.44 -22.01
C TYR A 90 -27.71 18.13 -23.25
N ASP A 91 -29.03 18.12 -23.11
CA ASP A 91 -29.93 18.04 -24.26
C ASP A 91 -29.90 19.40 -24.99
N VAL A 92 -29.27 19.40 -26.17
CA VAL A 92 -29.16 20.58 -27.03
C VAL A 92 -30.15 20.53 -28.20
N SER A 93 -31.12 19.61 -28.18
CA SER A 93 -32.12 19.47 -29.25
C SER A 93 -32.89 20.76 -29.53
N GLN A 94 -33.21 21.50 -28.47
CA GLN A 94 -33.93 22.77 -28.51
C GLN A 94 -33.12 23.90 -29.18
N LEU A 95 -31.77 23.86 -29.10
CA LEU A 95 -30.89 24.86 -29.72
C LEU A 95 -30.82 24.76 -31.25
N LYS A 96 -31.51 23.78 -31.86
CA LYS A 96 -31.68 23.72 -33.32
C LYS A 96 -32.61 24.81 -33.87
N ASN A 97 -33.44 25.41 -33.02
CA ASN A 97 -34.26 26.56 -33.38
C ASN A 97 -33.39 27.83 -33.36
N GLU A 98 -33.32 28.54 -34.49
CA GLU A 98 -32.50 29.76 -34.64
C GLU A 98 -32.89 30.88 -33.68
N GLU A 99 -34.17 31.03 -33.37
CA GLU A 99 -34.66 32.06 -32.46
C GLU A 99 -34.20 31.77 -31.03
N LEU A 100 -34.33 30.52 -30.59
CA LEU A 100 -33.89 30.07 -29.27
C LEU A 100 -32.36 30.14 -29.14
N GLN A 101 -31.64 29.80 -30.22
CA GLN A 101 -30.18 29.87 -30.26
C GLN A 101 -29.69 31.31 -30.05
N LYS A 102 -30.27 32.28 -30.76
CA LYS A 102 -29.92 33.70 -30.62
C LYS A 102 -30.22 34.23 -29.21
N LYS A 103 -31.39 33.88 -28.67
CA LYS A 103 -31.77 34.27 -27.30
C LYS A 103 -30.82 33.70 -26.25
N TYR A 104 -30.49 32.42 -26.38
CA TYR A 104 -29.53 31.75 -25.49
C TYR A 104 -28.14 32.39 -25.56
N ALA A 105 -27.65 32.72 -26.76
CA ALA A 105 -26.34 33.36 -26.93
C ALA A 105 -26.25 34.73 -26.23
N VAL A 106 -27.31 35.53 -26.33
CA VAL A 106 -27.41 36.83 -25.62
C VAL A 106 -27.46 36.63 -24.11
N GLU A 107 -28.28 35.69 -23.62
CA GLU A 107 -28.40 35.42 -22.19
C GLU A 107 -27.08 34.95 -21.57
N VAL A 108 -26.39 34.03 -22.25
CA VAL A 108 -25.07 33.56 -21.83
C VAL A 108 -24.08 34.71 -21.81
N LYS A 109 -24.01 35.51 -22.89
CA LYS A 109 -23.10 36.66 -22.95
C LYS A 109 -23.32 37.61 -21.77
N ASN A 110 -24.57 38.01 -21.53
CA ASN A 110 -24.92 38.94 -20.44
C ASN A 110 -24.61 38.36 -19.06
N ARG A 111 -24.85 37.05 -18.87
CA ARG A 111 -24.61 36.37 -17.58
C ARG A 111 -23.14 36.31 -17.21
N PHE A 112 -22.26 36.19 -18.20
CA PHE A 112 -20.81 36.08 -17.99
C PHE A 112 -20.05 37.37 -18.26
N GLU A 113 -20.72 38.45 -18.68
CA GLU A 113 -20.11 39.76 -18.92
C GLU A 113 -19.48 40.37 -17.66
N PHE A 114 -20.03 40.06 -16.48
CA PHE A 114 -19.48 40.48 -15.18
C PHE A 114 -18.37 39.57 -14.63
N LEU A 115 -18.07 38.46 -15.31
CA LEU A 115 -17.04 37.48 -14.91
C LEU A 115 -15.75 37.59 -15.75
N MET A 116 -15.70 38.55 -16.67
CA MET A 116 -14.51 38.97 -17.42
C MET A 116 -14.05 40.34 -16.93
#